data_AF-A0A0Q5VT96-F1
#
_entry.id   AF-A0A0Q5VT96-F1
#
_cell.length_a   1.000
_cell.length_b   1.000
_cell.length_c   1.000
_cell.angle_alpha   90.00
_cell.angle_beta   90.00
_cell.angle_gamma   90.00
#
_symmetry.space_group_name_H-M   'P 1'
#
loop_
_entity.id
_entity.type
_entity.pdbx_description
1 polymer ?
#
loop_
_entity_poly.entity_id
_entity_poly.type
_entity_poly.pdbx_seq_one_letter_code
_entity_poly.pdbx_strand_id
1 'polypeptide(L)'
;MTLIDDDGRADQSAVAREHAAALFAAAARSDRAGSATQLHCLAAWSALDVPSMLVPGLTDGAEPDELITQALRILGELDAAEFAEPEVLAAARHGRRALRGPR
;
A
#
# COMPACT_ATOMS: atom_id res chain seq x y z
N MET A 1 -20.52 28.33 -3.82
CA MET A 1 -20.46 27.23 -4.80
C MET A 1 -18.99 26.98 -5.06
N THR A 2 -18.37 26.14 -4.23
CA THR A 2 -16.92 26.01 -4.12
C THR A 2 -16.50 24.83 -4.99
N LEU A 3 -16.06 25.13 -6.21
CA LEU A 3 -15.36 24.19 -7.11
C LEU A 3 -13.86 24.36 -6.89
N ILE A 4 -13.40 24.10 -5.68
CA ILE A 4 -11.99 24.19 -5.32
C ILE A 4 -11.65 22.87 -4.60
N ASP A 5 -10.70 22.13 -5.17
CA ASP A 5 -9.96 20.99 -4.61
C ASP A 5 -10.42 19.54 -4.89
N ASP A 6 -11.37 19.25 -5.77
CA ASP A 6 -11.69 17.83 -6.07
C ASP A 6 -10.55 17.16 -6.88
N ASP A 7 -10.01 17.85 -7.89
CA ASP A 7 -8.92 17.33 -8.73
C ASP A 7 -7.60 17.21 -7.94
N GLY A 8 -7.27 18.20 -7.10
CA GLY A 8 -6.06 18.17 -6.28
C GLY A 8 -6.10 17.13 -5.16
N ARG A 9 -7.30 16.79 -4.68
CA ARG A 9 -7.52 15.73 -3.69
C ARG A 9 -7.45 14.34 -4.33
N ALA A 10 -8.07 14.17 -5.48
CA ALA A 10 -7.97 12.94 -6.27
C ALA A 10 -6.50 12.63 -6.64
N ASP A 11 -5.72 13.64 -7.01
CA ASP A 11 -4.29 13.51 -7.31
C ASP A 11 -3.47 13.07 -6.07
N GLN A 12 -3.74 13.66 -4.90
CA GLN A 12 -3.10 13.24 -3.64
C GLN A 12 -3.47 11.81 -3.22
N SER A 13 -4.73 11.41 -3.39
CA SER A 13 -5.18 10.04 -3.12
C SER A 13 -4.49 9.04 -4.03
N ALA A 14 -4.36 9.36 -5.33
CA ALA A 14 -3.65 8.53 -6.29
C ALA A 14 -2.17 8.37 -5.90
N VAL A 15 -1.48 9.46 -5.57
CA VAL A 15 -0.08 9.44 -5.11
C VAL A 15 0.08 8.60 -3.84
N ALA A 16 -0.82 8.71 -2.87
CA ALA A 16 -0.79 7.91 -1.65
C ALA A 16 -0.97 6.41 -1.94
N ARG A 17 -1.89 6.05 -2.84
CA ARG A 17 -2.09 4.65 -3.27
C ARG A 17 -0.88 4.10 -4.00
N GLU A 18 -0.29 4.87 -4.91
CA GLU A 18 0.95 4.51 -5.62
C GLU A 18 2.10 4.25 -4.64
N HIS A 19 2.27 5.14 -3.66
CA HIS A 19 3.32 4.99 -2.66
C HIS A 19 3.09 3.77 -1.75
N ALA A 20 1.87 3.55 -1.27
CA ALA A 20 1.54 2.36 -0.47
C ALA A 20 1.74 1.06 -1.28
N ALA A 21 1.34 1.05 -2.55
CA ALA A 21 1.51 -0.07 -3.45
C ALA A 21 2.99 -0.40 -3.68
N ALA A 22 3.83 0.61 -3.89
CA ALA A 22 5.28 0.46 -3.99
C ALA A 22 5.90 -0.22 -2.76
N LEU A 23 5.48 0.17 -1.56
CA LEU A 23 5.96 -0.42 -0.31
C LEU A 23 5.51 -1.87 -0.15
N PHE A 24 4.26 -2.20 -0.51
CA PHE A 24 3.80 -3.59 -0.54
C PHE A 24 4.58 -4.43 -1.57
N ALA A 25 4.86 -3.90 -2.75
CA ALA A 25 5.67 -4.59 -3.76
C ALA A 25 7.13 -4.79 -3.31
N ALA A 26 7.70 -3.85 -2.56
CA ALA A 26 9.02 -4.00 -1.95
C ALA A 26 9.02 -5.10 -0.88
N ALA A 27 8.03 -5.09 0.04
CA ALA A 27 7.88 -6.11 1.06
C ALA A 27 7.66 -7.52 0.46
N ALA A 28 6.88 -7.61 -0.63
CA ALA A 28 6.60 -8.86 -1.32
C ALA A 28 7.84 -9.49 -1.97
N ARG A 29 8.82 -8.69 -2.37
CA ARG A 29 10.08 -9.13 -2.98
C ARG A 29 11.22 -9.35 -1.99
N SER A 30 10.98 -9.08 -0.70
CA SER A 30 12.02 -9.24 0.32
C SER A 30 12.23 -10.72 0.65
N ASP A 31 13.49 -11.16 0.59
CA ASP A 31 13.90 -12.51 1.01
C ASP A 31 13.79 -12.72 2.53
N ARG A 32 13.64 -11.63 3.31
CA ARG A 32 13.39 -11.69 4.77
C ARG A 32 11.92 -11.93 5.11
N ALA A 33 11.01 -11.83 4.13
CA ALA A 33 9.59 -12.06 4.34
C ALA A 33 9.25 -13.55 4.18
N GLY A 34 8.48 -14.09 5.12
CA GLY A 34 7.87 -15.42 4.95
C GLY A 34 6.90 -15.46 3.77
N SER A 35 6.67 -16.64 3.18
CA SER A 35 5.85 -16.80 1.97
C SER A 35 4.41 -16.29 2.13
N ALA A 36 3.81 -16.47 3.31
CA ALA A 36 2.48 -15.93 3.61
C ALA A 36 2.47 -14.38 3.61
N THR A 37 3.50 -13.76 4.18
CA THR A 37 3.70 -12.31 4.17
C THR A 37 3.85 -11.81 2.74
N GLN A 38 4.68 -12.48 1.93
CA GLN A 38 4.88 -12.12 0.52
C GLN A 38 3.57 -12.19 -0.28
N LEU A 39 2.79 -13.26 -0.14
CA LEU A 39 1.50 -13.43 -0.84
C LEU A 39 0.45 -12.40 -0.42
N HIS A 40 0.44 -11.99 0.85
CA HIS A 40 -0.43 -10.92 1.29
C HIS A 40 0.04 -9.54 0.83
N CYS A 41 1.34 -9.29 0.73
CA CYS A 41 1.88 -8.03 0.19
C CYS A 41 1.62 -7.91 -1.32
N LEU A 42 2.05 -8.90 -2.10
CA LEU A 42 1.20 -9.62 -3.06
C LEU A 42 -0.14 -8.99 -3.48
N ALA A 43 -1.17 -9.54 -2.84
CA ALA A 43 -2.56 -9.17 -2.98
C ALA A 43 -2.86 -7.71 -2.61
N ALA A 44 -2.14 -7.14 -1.63
CA ALA A 44 -2.33 -5.75 -1.24
C ALA A 44 -1.90 -4.78 -2.35
N TRP A 45 -0.75 -5.03 -2.97
CA TRP A 45 -0.27 -4.28 -4.13
C TRP A 45 -1.23 -4.40 -5.31
N SER A 46 -1.67 -5.62 -5.66
CA SER A 46 -2.59 -5.82 -6.78
C SER A 46 -3.96 -5.19 -6.56
N ALA A 47 -4.42 -5.10 -5.31
CA ALA A 47 -5.71 -4.51 -4.98
C ALA A 47 -5.75 -3.00 -5.21
N LEU A 48 -4.62 -2.29 -5.12
CA LEU A 48 -4.56 -0.83 -5.31
C LEU A 48 -4.64 -0.40 -6.78
N ASP A 49 -4.62 -1.35 -7.72
CA ASP A 49 -4.76 -1.15 -9.18
C ASP A 49 -3.89 0.01 -9.73
N VAL A 50 -2.69 0.16 -9.17
CA VAL A 50 -1.78 1.24 -9.56
C VAL A 50 -1.07 0.89 -10.87
N PRO A 51 -0.83 1.87 -11.76
CA PRO A 51 -0.06 1.64 -12.98
C PRO A 51 1.30 1.03 -12.63
N SER A 52 1.66 -0.08 -13.27
CA SER A 52 2.87 -0.87 -12.94
C SER A 52 4.22 -0.14 -13.20
N MET A 53 4.19 1.15 -13.57
CA MET A 53 5.36 1.89 -14.07
C MET A 53 6.28 2.47 -12.99
N LEU A 54 5.89 2.52 -11.72
CA LEU A 54 6.73 3.06 -10.66
C LEU A 54 6.84 2.08 -9.53
N VAL A 55 7.83 1.20 -9.63
CA VAL A 55 8.35 0.51 -8.44
C VAL A 55 9.58 1.30 -8.03
N PRO A 56 9.52 2.13 -6.96
CA PRO A 56 10.70 2.77 -6.40
C PRO A 56 11.78 1.72 -6.17
N GLY A 57 13.03 2.08 -6.48
CA GLY A 57 14.18 1.23 -6.17
C GLY A 57 14.09 0.77 -4.73
N LEU A 58 14.27 -0.54 -4.50
CA LEU A 58 14.25 -1.10 -3.14
C LEU A 58 15.11 -0.21 -2.25
N THR A 59 14.54 0.25 -1.13
CA THR A 59 15.35 0.72 -0.02
C THR A 59 16.09 -0.49 0.52
N ASP A 60 17.28 -0.73 -0.03
CA ASP A 60 18.15 -1.83 0.38
C ASP A 60 18.28 -1.82 1.90
N GLY A 61 17.73 -2.85 2.55
CA GLY A 61 17.86 -3.09 3.98
C GLY A 61 16.62 -2.90 4.85
N ALA A 62 15.51 -2.31 4.34
CA ALA A 62 14.30 -2.14 5.15
C ALA A 62 13.63 -3.49 5.49
N GLU A 63 13.19 -3.65 6.74
CA GLU A 63 12.48 -4.87 7.16
C GLU A 63 11.08 -4.93 6.54
N PRO A 64 10.58 -6.12 6.12
CA PRO A 64 9.24 -6.25 5.53
C PRO A 64 8.13 -5.65 6.41
N ASP A 65 8.20 -5.88 7.73
CA ASP A 65 7.22 -5.36 8.70
C ASP A 65 7.20 -3.82 8.72
N GLU A 66 8.34 -3.16 8.53
CA GLU A 66 8.45 -1.70 8.47
C GLU A 66 7.82 -1.14 7.20
N LEU A 67 8.11 -1.77 6.05
CA LEU A 67 7.52 -1.42 4.76
C LEU A 67 6.00 -1.57 4.79
N ILE A 68 5.50 -2.69 5.32
CA ILE A 68 4.06 -2.96 5.45
C ILE A 68 3.41 -1.94 6.40
N THR A 69 4.05 -1.64 7.53
CA THR A 69 3.53 -0.67 8.50
C THR A 69 3.44 0.72 7.90
N GLN A 70 4.47 1.14 7.15
CA GLN A 70 4.48 2.43 6.48
C GLN A 70 3.41 2.51 5.38
N ALA A 71 3.22 1.44 4.60
CA ALA A 71 2.15 1.37 3.60
C ALA A 71 0.76 1.53 4.25
N LEU A 72 0.51 0.82 5.36
CA LEU A 72 -0.74 0.91 6.10
C LEU A 72 -0.95 2.30 6.71
N ARG A 73 0.12 2.98 7.14
CA ARG A 73 0.04 4.36 7.63
C ARG A 73 -0.39 5.32 6.52
N ILE A 74 0.25 5.23 5.35
CA ILE A 74 -0.10 6.07 4.18
C ILE A 74 -1.57 5.89 3.81
N LEU A 75 -2.06 4.64 3.74
CA LEU A 75 -3.49 4.40 3.48
C LEU A 75 -4.38 4.97 4.59
N GLY A 76 -3.94 4.90 5.85
CA GLY A 76 -4.69 5.45 7.00
C GLY A 76 -4.71 6.98 7.09
N GLU A 77 -3.89 7.68 6.30
CA GLU A 77 -3.88 9.15 6.20
C GLU A 77 -4.85 9.67 5.13
N LEU A 78 -5.42 8.78 4.31
CA LEU A 78 -6.50 9.12 3.38
C LEU A 78 -7.73 9.63 4.15
N ASP A 79 -8.55 10.43 3.46
CA ASP A 79 -9.82 10.84 4.03
C ASP A 79 -10.77 9.64 4.20
N ALA A 80 -11.84 9.83 4.96
CA ALA A 80 -12.76 8.73 5.26
C ALA A 80 -13.49 8.16 4.03
N ALA A 81 -13.70 8.96 2.98
CA ALA A 81 -14.38 8.52 1.76
C ALA A 81 -13.43 7.72 0.87
N GLU A 82 -12.20 8.20 0.71
CA GLU A 82 -11.13 7.55 -0.04
C GLU A 82 -10.68 6.25 0.63
N PHE A 83 -10.53 6.25 1.97
CA PHE A 83 -10.20 5.03 2.71
C PHE A 83 -11.30 3.98 2.61
N ALA A 84 -12.55 4.39 2.45
CA ALA A 84 -13.70 3.49 2.33
C ALA A 84 -13.80 2.84 0.94
N GLU A 85 -12.96 3.24 -0.02
CA GLU A 85 -12.93 2.61 -1.34
C GLU A 85 -12.59 1.11 -1.22
N PRO A 86 -13.30 0.23 -1.97
CA PRO A 86 -13.13 -1.21 -1.87
C PRO A 86 -11.69 -1.69 -2.05
N GLU A 87 -10.96 -1.07 -2.97
CA GLU A 87 -9.57 -1.34 -3.33
C GLU A 87 -8.65 -1.05 -2.13
N VAL A 88 -8.82 0.12 -1.52
CA VAL A 88 -8.05 0.56 -0.35
C VAL A 88 -8.34 -0.34 0.86
N LEU A 89 -9.60 -0.67 1.12
CA LEU A 89 -9.97 -1.59 2.20
C LEU A 89 -9.42 -3.01 1.97
N ALA A 90 -9.41 -3.50 0.73
CA ALA A 90 -8.83 -4.78 0.38
C ALA A 90 -7.31 -4.77 0.63
N ALA A 91 -6.62 -3.74 0.15
CA ALA A 91 -5.18 -3.56 0.37
C ALA A 91 -4.83 -3.50 1.87
N ALA A 92 -5.54 -2.68 2.64
CA ALA A 92 -5.34 -2.56 4.08
C ALA A 92 -5.59 -3.89 4.83
N ARG A 93 -6.61 -4.67 4.40
CA ARG A 93 -6.88 -6.00 4.96
C ARG A 93 -5.75 -6.98 4.69
N HIS A 94 -5.22 -7.00 3.48
CA HIS A 94 -4.10 -7.86 3.11
C HIS A 94 -2.80 -7.45 3.80
N GLY A 95 -2.45 -6.16 3.82
CA GLY A 95 -1.30 -5.64 4.56
C GLY A 95 -1.35 -5.98 6.06
N ARG A 96 -2.52 -5.84 6.69
CA ARG A 96 -2.70 -6.27 8.10
C ARG A 96 -2.54 -7.77 8.32
N ARG A 97 -2.90 -8.62 7.34
CA ARG A 97 -2.68 -10.07 7.43
C ARG A 97 -1.20 -10.42 7.25
N ALA A 98 -0.48 -9.67 6.42
CA ALA A 98 0.96 -9.83 6.24
C ALA A 98 1.73 -9.64 7.56
N LEU A 99 1.35 -8.67 8.40
CA LEU A 99 1.93 -8.46 9.74
C LEU A 99 1.58 -9.55 10.77
N ARG A 100 0.58 -10.37 10.49
CA ARG A 100 0.07 -11.42 11.40
C ARG A 100 0.49 -12.83 10.98
N GLY A 101 1.20 -12.95 9.86
CA GLY A 101 1.67 -14.24 9.35
C GLY A 101 2.65 -14.90 10.33
N PRO A 102 2.77 -16.24 10.30
CA PRO A 102 3.88 -16.92 10.97
C PRO A 102 5.20 -16.38 10.39
N ARG A 103 6.11 -16.00 11.29
CA ARG A 103 7.47 -15.53 10.94
C ARG A 103 8.37 -16.69 10.60
#